data_AF-A0A9E3WUF3-F1
#
_entry.id   AF-A0A9E3WUF3-F1
#
_cell.length_a   1.000
_cell.length_b   1.000
_cell.length_c   1.000
_cell.angle_alpha   90.00
_cell.angle_beta   90.00
_cell.angle_gamma   90.00
#
_symmetry.space_group_name_H-M   'P 1'
#
loop_
_entity.id
_entity.type
_entity.pdbx_description
1 polymer ?
#
loop_
_entity_poly.entity_id
_entity_poly.type
_entity_poly.pdbx_seq_one_letter_code
_entity_poly.pdbx_strand_id
1 'polypeptide(L)'
;MLTLRSLLLVTILAAIAFPSPADAQTEDPVAERLGLTPDEGSLPIWARPDAQDVGRLGEIARTMRQGVLLVGTAADGHGTAFVISRQRRLLVTNAHVADIFQKTGKMLAVLNEGTAVYEVEHVWYHPGVLRVLDDRTFAIGRSTDIRDGDVYPRSPDIALLQLKEGGAELPMEFTLATSDAMSDAFARTVAILGFPGHDTKGWPGLGERPQATFHDGVVSRVTDFHLSNAKDSQARQFLQHTAIGLGGFSGSPLFLPSGAVVGVHNAFRPVSDRGAQAVMSHAVRIDCLWELIVANDLLDLFPIPVDPASLNVARFAAPDPMIENYRRARELAKDAERLNHLHQFVEAADVSAKALELVPNYPEALYQKGAAHSGYLATYGLRITRKVRDEQQASAEYYSRRLLQVAPSDATSMLSSLLNMFNAAVHQSNDGKKTLAKLNHKLVYAAANKLIESGKIRDDKTLAFAYHVRACALSGIQFVDGDTDR
;
A
#
# COMPACT_ATOMS: atom_id res chain seq x y z
N MET A 1 -20.36 -32.97 29.98
CA MET A 1 -19.15 -32.13 30.07
C MET A 1 -18.55 -32.01 28.69
N LEU A 2 -18.99 -31.00 27.94
CA LEU A 2 -18.49 -30.62 26.61
C LEU A 2 -17.43 -29.53 26.76
N THR A 3 -16.37 -29.64 25.98
CA THR A 3 -15.18 -28.77 26.02
C THR A 3 -15.36 -27.52 25.16
N LEU A 4 -14.81 -26.43 25.67
CA LEU A 4 -14.81 -25.04 25.16
C LEU A 4 -14.10 -24.85 23.79
N ARG A 5 -13.84 -25.92 23.03
CA ARG A 5 -13.16 -25.89 21.71
C ARG A 5 -14.12 -25.90 20.51
N SER A 6 -15.41 -26.12 20.73
CA SER A 6 -16.42 -26.13 19.66
C SER A 6 -17.15 -24.79 19.45
N LEU A 7 -16.83 -23.75 20.23
CA LEU A 7 -17.52 -22.46 20.17
C LEU A 7 -16.82 -21.39 19.29
N LEU A 8 -15.59 -21.66 18.81
CA LEU A 8 -14.83 -20.71 17.98
C LEU A 8 -14.82 -21.08 16.49
N LEU A 9 -15.25 -22.29 16.13
CA LEU A 9 -15.24 -22.78 14.75
C LEU A 9 -16.63 -22.76 14.07
N VAL A 10 -17.71 -22.52 14.84
CA VAL A 10 -19.09 -22.46 14.34
C VAL A 10 -19.53 -21.03 13.99
N THR A 11 -18.76 -20.00 14.37
CA THR A 11 -19.05 -18.60 14.03
C THR A 11 -18.44 -18.14 12.69
N ILE A 12 -17.65 -18.99 12.02
CA ILE A 12 -16.99 -18.65 10.74
C ILE A 12 -17.66 -19.37 9.55
N LEU A 13 -18.58 -20.32 9.78
CA LEU A 13 -19.21 -21.13 8.73
C LEU A 13 -20.74 -21.15 8.76
N ALA A 14 -21.38 -20.33 9.59
CA ALA A 14 -22.83 -20.13 9.57
C ALA A 14 -23.15 -18.72 9.04
N ALA A 15 -23.74 -18.68 7.83
CA ALA A 15 -24.32 -17.52 7.16
C ALA A 15 -23.34 -16.49 6.56
N ILE A 16 -22.64 -16.88 5.49
CA ILE A 16 -22.55 -16.02 4.29
C ILE A 16 -23.90 -16.11 3.56
N ALA A 17 -24.96 -15.70 4.25
CA ALA A 17 -26.04 -15.02 3.58
C ALA A 17 -25.57 -13.58 3.65
N PHE A 18 -24.99 -13.06 2.56
CA PHE A 18 -24.88 -11.62 2.42
C PHE A 18 -26.27 -11.07 2.73
N PRO A 19 -26.45 -10.19 3.73
CA PRO A 19 -27.73 -9.51 3.87
C PRO A 19 -28.04 -8.96 2.47
N SER A 20 -29.22 -9.27 1.94
CA SER A 20 -29.68 -8.69 0.68
C SER A 20 -29.36 -7.20 0.75
N PRO A 21 -28.65 -6.64 -0.23
CA PRO A 21 -28.21 -5.25 -0.18
C PRO A 21 -29.43 -4.42 0.16
N ALA A 22 -29.40 -3.76 1.32
CA ALA A 22 -30.53 -2.97 1.79
C ALA A 22 -30.91 -2.00 0.67
N ASP A 23 -32.13 -2.15 0.15
CA ASP A 23 -32.64 -1.30 -0.91
C ASP A 23 -32.65 0.14 -0.40
N ALA A 24 -31.80 0.98 -0.98
CA ALA A 24 -31.77 2.39 -0.71
C ALA A 24 -33.08 3.03 -1.17
N GLN A 25 -33.87 3.54 -0.22
CA GLN A 25 -34.96 4.46 -0.55
C GLN A 25 -34.42 5.89 -0.52
N THR A 26 -34.98 6.76 -1.36
CA THR A 26 -34.72 8.21 -1.41
C THR A 26 -34.96 8.91 -0.07
N GLU A 27 -35.67 8.25 0.85
CA GLU A 27 -35.85 8.63 2.25
C GLU A 27 -35.03 7.71 3.16
N ASP A 28 -33.71 7.63 2.97
CA ASP A 28 -32.87 6.82 3.86
C ASP A 28 -32.62 7.58 5.18
N PRO A 29 -33.24 7.17 6.30
CA PRO A 29 -33.07 7.85 7.58
C PRO A 29 -31.63 7.74 8.11
N VAL A 30 -30.80 6.84 7.58
CA VAL A 30 -29.38 6.76 7.91
C VAL A 30 -28.60 7.85 7.17
N ALA A 31 -28.86 8.05 5.88
CA ALA A 31 -28.23 9.13 5.11
C ALA A 31 -28.59 10.50 5.70
N GLU A 32 -29.87 10.73 6.00
CA GLU A 32 -30.36 11.96 6.63
C GLU A 32 -29.72 12.20 8.02
N ARG A 33 -29.66 11.17 8.87
CA ARG A 33 -29.00 11.27 10.19
C ARG A 33 -27.50 11.52 10.12
N LEU A 34 -26.85 11.09 9.05
CA LEU A 34 -25.41 11.29 8.84
C LEU A 34 -25.10 12.61 8.13
N GLY A 35 -26.12 13.39 7.72
CA GLY A 35 -25.96 14.63 6.98
C GLY A 35 -25.50 14.43 5.53
N LEU A 36 -25.45 13.19 5.03
CA LEU A 36 -24.94 12.89 3.69
C LEU A 36 -25.93 13.36 2.63
N THR A 37 -25.81 14.60 2.20
CA THR A 37 -26.63 15.19 1.14
C THR A 37 -25.80 15.43 -0.13
N PRO A 38 -26.43 15.42 -1.33
CA PRO A 38 -25.76 15.80 -2.56
C PRO A 38 -25.05 17.18 -2.47
N ASP A 39 -25.63 18.12 -1.72
CA ASP A 39 -25.09 19.46 -1.51
C ASP A 39 -23.76 19.46 -0.73
N GLU A 40 -23.50 18.44 0.07
CA GLU A 40 -22.22 18.25 0.77
C GLU A 40 -21.14 17.57 -0.11
N GLY A 41 -21.45 17.24 -1.36
CA GLY A 41 -20.51 16.59 -2.28
C GLY A 41 -20.21 15.13 -1.91
N SER A 42 -21.14 14.47 -1.21
CA SER A 42 -21.04 13.05 -0.86
C SER A 42 -22.38 12.35 -1.02
N LEU A 43 -22.38 11.18 -1.65
CA LEU A 43 -23.51 10.26 -1.68
C LEU A 43 -23.25 9.05 -0.79
N PRO A 44 -24.30 8.39 -0.26
CA PRO A 44 -24.13 7.11 0.40
C PRO A 44 -23.54 6.07 -0.56
N ILE A 45 -22.78 5.12 -0.03
CA ILE A 45 -22.10 4.07 -0.82
C ILE A 45 -23.07 3.09 -1.52
N TRP A 46 -24.35 3.15 -1.17
CA TRP A 46 -25.43 2.37 -1.77
C TRP A 46 -26.28 3.17 -2.77
N ALA A 47 -25.82 4.36 -3.17
CA ALA A 47 -26.47 5.15 -4.21
C ALA A 47 -26.57 4.33 -5.52
N ARG A 48 -27.78 4.29 -6.09
CA ARG A 48 -28.06 3.57 -7.33
C ARG A 48 -27.86 4.45 -8.55
N PRO A 49 -27.31 3.90 -9.63
CA PRO A 49 -27.33 4.53 -10.94
C PRO A 49 -28.75 4.84 -11.43
N ASP A 50 -28.87 5.88 -12.26
CA ASP A 50 -30.11 6.12 -13.00
C ASP A 50 -30.35 5.01 -14.04
N ALA A 51 -31.57 4.47 -14.10
CA ALA A 51 -31.88 3.31 -14.94
C ALA A 51 -31.74 3.59 -16.45
N GLN A 52 -32.04 4.81 -16.90
CA GLN A 52 -31.86 5.20 -18.30
C GLN A 52 -30.38 5.26 -18.64
N ASP A 53 -29.57 5.83 -17.75
CA ASP A 53 -28.12 5.90 -17.92
C ASP A 53 -27.47 4.51 -17.87
N VAL A 54 -27.93 3.58 -17.05
CA VAL A 54 -27.46 2.17 -17.05
C VAL A 54 -27.71 1.52 -18.41
N GLY A 55 -28.90 1.72 -18.99
CA GLY A 55 -29.22 1.22 -20.33
C GLY A 55 -28.23 1.73 -21.39
N ARG A 56 -27.95 3.05 -21.36
CA ARG A 56 -26.95 3.69 -22.24
C ARG A 56 -25.54 3.17 -22.00
N LEU A 57 -25.12 3.02 -20.75
CA LEU A 57 -23.80 2.47 -20.40
C LEU A 57 -23.64 1.07 -20.95
N GLY A 58 -24.67 0.21 -20.88
CA GLY A 58 -24.64 -1.13 -21.45
C GLY A 58 -24.48 -1.14 -22.97
N GLU A 59 -25.18 -0.25 -23.68
CA GLU A 59 -25.02 -0.09 -25.14
C GLU A 59 -23.61 0.37 -25.51
N ILE A 60 -23.12 1.37 -24.81
CA ILE A 60 -21.79 1.96 -24.98
C ILE A 60 -20.70 0.92 -24.69
N ALA A 61 -20.82 0.17 -23.60
CA ALA A 61 -19.87 -0.88 -23.24
C ALA A 61 -19.72 -1.95 -24.33
N ARG A 62 -20.82 -2.35 -25.01
CA ARG A 62 -20.74 -3.31 -26.11
C ARG A 62 -19.89 -2.82 -27.28
N THR A 63 -19.91 -1.51 -27.54
CA THR A 63 -19.06 -0.88 -28.56
C THR A 63 -17.62 -0.71 -28.05
N MET A 64 -17.46 -0.21 -26.83
CA MET A 64 -16.17 0.16 -26.26
C MET A 64 -15.31 -1.02 -25.82
N ARG A 65 -15.93 -2.20 -25.60
CA ARG A 65 -15.22 -3.41 -25.15
C ARG A 65 -14.05 -3.83 -26.03
N GLN A 66 -14.07 -3.47 -27.30
CA GLN A 66 -12.98 -3.77 -28.24
C GLN A 66 -11.74 -2.91 -28.02
N GLY A 67 -11.81 -1.80 -27.29
CA GLY A 67 -10.63 -1.01 -26.93
C GLY A 67 -10.05 -1.31 -25.55
N VAL A 68 -10.54 -2.35 -24.86
CA VAL A 68 -10.00 -2.80 -23.56
C VAL A 68 -9.11 -4.02 -23.79
N LEU A 69 -7.97 -4.07 -23.11
CA LEU A 69 -6.97 -5.12 -23.26
C LEU A 69 -6.55 -5.67 -21.90
N LEU A 70 -6.33 -6.98 -21.85
CA LEU A 70 -5.70 -7.64 -20.72
C LEU A 70 -4.19 -7.43 -20.85
N VAL A 71 -3.54 -6.86 -19.85
CA VAL A 71 -2.10 -6.57 -19.90
C VAL A 71 -1.33 -7.26 -18.78
N GLY A 72 -0.13 -7.75 -19.05
CA GLY A 72 0.70 -8.43 -18.05
C GLY A 72 1.56 -9.57 -18.60
N THR A 73 1.80 -10.59 -17.76
CA THR A 73 2.50 -11.83 -18.12
C THR A 73 1.88 -13.03 -17.40
N ALA A 74 2.22 -14.25 -17.83
CA ALA A 74 1.79 -15.46 -17.14
C ALA A 74 2.40 -15.63 -15.74
N ALA A 75 3.58 -15.04 -15.47
CA ALA A 75 4.32 -15.24 -14.23
C ALA A 75 4.08 -14.15 -13.19
N ASP A 76 3.82 -12.92 -13.62
CA ASP A 76 3.85 -11.73 -12.75
C ASP A 76 2.46 -11.09 -12.57
N GLY A 77 1.43 -11.75 -13.08
CA GLY A 77 0.03 -11.31 -12.97
C GLY A 77 -0.41 -10.44 -14.16
N HIS A 78 -1.59 -9.84 -13.99
CA HIS A 78 -2.24 -9.07 -15.03
C HIS A 78 -3.05 -7.91 -14.45
N GLY A 79 -3.40 -6.98 -15.33
CA GLY A 79 -4.39 -5.94 -15.11
C GLY A 79 -5.11 -5.60 -16.40
N THR A 80 -5.75 -4.44 -16.41
CA THR A 80 -6.50 -3.93 -17.55
C THR A 80 -5.80 -2.71 -18.13
N ALA A 81 -5.88 -2.51 -19.44
CA ALA A 81 -5.53 -1.26 -20.10
C ALA A 81 -6.58 -0.92 -21.16
N PHE A 82 -6.63 0.34 -21.60
CA PHE A 82 -7.52 0.76 -22.67
C PHE A 82 -6.84 1.69 -23.68
N VAL A 83 -7.28 1.62 -24.93
CA VAL A 83 -6.70 2.36 -26.05
C VAL A 83 -7.08 3.84 -25.99
N ILE A 84 -6.09 4.72 -25.99
CA ILE A 84 -6.30 6.18 -26.16
C ILE A 84 -5.79 6.70 -27.49
N SER A 85 -4.93 5.97 -28.22
CA SER A 85 -4.56 6.34 -29.57
C SER A 85 -4.33 5.09 -30.42
N ARG A 86 -5.14 4.92 -31.46
CA ARG A 86 -4.94 3.83 -32.44
C ARG A 86 -3.70 4.08 -33.28
N GLN A 87 -3.55 5.31 -33.77
CA GLN A 87 -2.47 5.72 -34.66
C GLN A 87 -1.10 5.59 -33.99
N ARG A 88 -0.99 6.00 -32.72
CA ARG A 88 0.26 5.91 -31.95
C ARG A 88 0.36 4.65 -31.08
N ARG A 89 -0.66 3.78 -31.13
CA ARG A 89 -0.76 2.52 -30.39
C ARG A 89 -0.56 2.70 -28.89
N LEU A 90 -1.21 3.71 -28.33
CA LEU A 90 -1.09 4.10 -26.92
C LEU A 90 -2.23 3.51 -26.08
N LEU A 91 -1.86 2.93 -24.95
CA LEU A 91 -2.78 2.41 -23.94
C LEU A 91 -2.56 3.13 -22.60
N VAL A 92 -3.60 3.19 -21.78
CA VAL A 92 -3.54 3.69 -20.40
C VAL A 92 -3.82 2.56 -19.43
N THR A 93 -3.09 2.53 -18.32
CA THR A 93 -3.30 1.60 -17.20
C THR A 93 -2.85 2.24 -15.87
N ASN A 94 -2.87 1.50 -14.78
CA ASN A 94 -2.25 1.93 -13.53
C ASN A 94 -0.72 1.76 -13.55
N ALA A 95 0.00 2.60 -12.81
CA ALA A 95 1.45 2.45 -12.62
C ALA A 95 1.81 1.10 -11.98
N HIS A 96 1.05 0.62 -10.99
CA HIS A 96 1.32 -0.67 -10.37
C HIS A 96 1.12 -1.87 -11.32
N VAL A 97 0.30 -1.72 -12.36
CA VAL A 97 0.14 -2.73 -13.42
C VAL A 97 1.33 -2.64 -14.39
N ALA A 98 1.73 -1.42 -14.76
CA ALA A 98 2.88 -1.18 -15.64
C ALA A 98 4.23 -1.61 -15.02
N ASP A 99 4.32 -1.67 -13.69
CA ASP A 99 5.47 -2.21 -12.95
C ASP A 99 5.82 -3.65 -13.39
N ILE A 100 4.87 -4.42 -13.94
CA ILE A 100 5.13 -5.74 -14.55
C ILE A 100 6.20 -5.63 -15.64
N PHE A 101 6.10 -4.65 -16.55
CA PHE A 101 7.06 -4.46 -17.63
C PHE A 101 8.47 -4.21 -17.11
N GLN A 102 8.62 -3.40 -16.06
CA GLN A 102 9.93 -3.08 -15.49
C GLN A 102 10.54 -4.27 -14.74
N LYS A 103 9.72 -5.10 -14.09
CA LYS A 103 10.19 -6.32 -13.39
C LYS A 103 10.72 -7.38 -14.35
N THR A 104 10.05 -7.53 -15.50
CA THR A 104 10.30 -8.66 -16.42
C THR A 104 11.06 -8.26 -17.68
N GLY A 105 11.13 -6.97 -18.00
CA GLY A 105 11.54 -6.44 -19.29
C GLY A 105 10.57 -6.74 -20.44
N LYS A 106 9.39 -7.32 -20.16
CA LYS A 106 8.41 -7.76 -21.16
C LYS A 106 6.98 -7.67 -20.63
N MET A 107 6.08 -7.11 -21.42
CA MET A 107 4.66 -7.08 -21.11
C MET A 107 3.87 -7.27 -22.41
N LEU A 108 2.83 -8.08 -22.32
CA LEU A 108 1.93 -8.34 -23.43
C LEU A 108 0.59 -7.65 -23.18
N ALA A 109 -0.11 -7.31 -24.26
CA ALA A 109 -1.49 -6.86 -24.24
C ALA A 109 -2.34 -7.77 -25.15
N VAL A 110 -3.41 -8.34 -24.61
CA VAL A 110 -4.31 -9.25 -25.33
C VAL A 110 -5.65 -8.55 -25.53
N LEU A 111 -6.11 -8.50 -26.78
CA LEU A 111 -7.37 -7.85 -27.13
C LEU A 111 -8.57 -8.59 -26.51
N ASN A 112 -9.50 -7.85 -25.92
CA ASN A 112 -10.76 -8.41 -25.41
C ASN A 112 -11.55 -9.17 -26.49
N GLU A 113 -12.00 -10.38 -26.17
CA GLU A 113 -12.69 -11.32 -27.06
C GLU A 113 -11.91 -11.67 -28.34
N GLY A 114 -10.66 -11.27 -28.44
CA GLY A 114 -9.79 -11.44 -29.58
C GLY A 114 -8.64 -12.40 -29.30
N THR A 115 -7.87 -12.70 -30.34
CA THR A 115 -6.62 -13.47 -30.26
C THR A 115 -5.40 -12.62 -30.60
N ALA A 116 -5.59 -11.33 -30.87
CA ALA A 116 -4.50 -10.41 -31.16
C ALA A 116 -3.71 -10.15 -29.87
N VAL A 117 -2.40 -10.37 -29.97
CA VAL A 117 -1.44 -10.13 -28.90
C VAL A 117 -0.48 -9.04 -29.36
N TYR A 118 -0.27 -8.06 -28.50
CA TYR A 118 0.65 -6.96 -28.73
C TYR A 118 1.75 -6.99 -27.69
N GLU A 119 2.95 -6.58 -28.08
CA GLU A 119 4.06 -6.39 -27.15
C GLU A 119 4.14 -4.91 -26.77
N VAL A 120 4.31 -4.64 -25.48
CA VAL A 120 4.60 -3.30 -24.97
C VAL A 120 6.07 -2.98 -25.24
N GLU A 121 6.33 -1.79 -25.77
CA GLU A 121 7.67 -1.29 -26.12
C GLU A 121 8.16 -0.26 -25.10
N HIS A 122 7.30 0.69 -24.75
CA HIS A 122 7.63 1.79 -23.84
C HIS A 122 6.57 1.98 -22.77
N VAL A 123 7.02 2.48 -21.61
CA VAL A 123 6.20 2.78 -20.45
C VAL A 123 6.61 4.14 -19.89
N TRP A 124 5.63 5.02 -19.68
CA TRP A 124 5.80 6.27 -18.92
C TRP A 124 4.92 6.24 -17.69
N TYR A 125 5.44 6.77 -16.59
CA TYR A 125 4.74 6.88 -15.31
C TYR A 125 4.35 8.33 -15.05
N HIS A 126 3.25 8.53 -14.33
CA HIS A 126 2.94 9.84 -13.79
C HIS A 126 4.08 10.28 -12.85
N PRO A 127 4.61 11.52 -12.94
CA PRO A 127 5.70 12.00 -12.09
C PRO A 127 5.32 12.15 -10.61
N GLY A 128 4.05 11.87 -10.30
CA GLY A 128 3.37 12.02 -9.02
C GLY A 128 3.17 10.69 -8.28
N VAL A 129 3.49 9.55 -8.91
CA VAL A 129 3.39 8.21 -8.31
C VAL A 129 4.14 8.20 -6.98
N LEU A 130 3.45 7.75 -5.93
CA LEU A 130 4.04 7.52 -4.62
C LEU A 130 4.38 6.03 -4.49
N ARG A 131 5.50 5.71 -3.83
CA ARG A 131 5.95 4.34 -3.55
C ARG A 131 6.14 4.13 -2.06
N VAL A 132 5.83 2.92 -1.61
CA VAL A 132 6.09 2.46 -0.24
C VAL A 132 7.54 2.05 -0.14
N LEU A 133 8.37 2.90 0.47
CA LEU A 133 9.82 2.71 0.58
C LEU A 133 10.20 1.65 1.63
N ASP A 134 9.32 1.48 2.62
CA ASP A 134 9.42 0.48 3.67
C ASP A 134 8.02 0.21 4.24
N ASP A 135 7.54 -1.01 4.04
CA ASP A 135 6.24 -1.48 4.49
C ASP A 135 6.11 -1.49 6.02
N ARG A 136 7.22 -1.58 6.76
CA ARG A 136 7.23 -1.56 8.23
C ARG A 136 7.01 -0.16 8.78
N THR A 137 7.32 0.88 8.01
CA THR A 137 7.24 2.28 8.48
C THR A 137 6.14 3.08 7.83
N PHE A 138 5.59 2.56 6.73
CA PHE A 138 4.78 3.32 5.80
C PHE A 138 5.49 4.61 5.35
N ALA A 139 6.84 4.58 5.24
CA ALA A 139 7.58 5.63 4.56
C ALA A 139 7.15 5.62 3.10
N ILE A 140 6.58 6.74 2.67
CA ILE A 140 6.03 6.90 1.33
C ILE A 140 6.76 8.08 0.70
N GLY A 141 7.30 7.89 -0.50
CA GLY A 141 7.95 8.94 -1.26
C GLY A 141 7.57 8.89 -2.74
N ARG A 142 7.59 10.03 -3.40
CA ARG A 142 7.30 10.13 -4.83
C ARG A 142 8.48 9.64 -5.65
N SER A 143 8.24 8.61 -6.45
CA SER A 143 9.25 8.03 -7.34
C SER A 143 8.59 7.25 -8.48
N THR A 144 9.12 7.41 -9.68
CA THR A 144 8.77 6.57 -10.83
C THR A 144 9.62 5.30 -10.91
N ASP A 145 10.70 5.21 -10.13
CA ASP A 145 11.60 4.06 -10.11
C ASP A 145 11.04 2.92 -9.24
N ILE A 146 10.75 1.79 -9.89
CA ILE A 146 10.22 0.58 -9.24
C ILE A 146 11.12 0.03 -8.14
N ARG A 147 12.43 0.32 -8.18
CA ARG A 147 13.38 -0.13 -7.17
C ARG A 147 13.18 0.54 -5.81
N ASP A 148 12.47 1.68 -5.79
CA ASP A 148 12.17 2.40 -4.55
C ASP A 148 10.99 1.77 -3.78
N GLY A 149 10.18 0.90 -4.40
CA GLY A 149 9.12 0.14 -3.72
C GLY A 149 7.84 -0.04 -4.52
N ASP A 150 6.85 -0.71 -3.92
CA ASP A 150 5.53 -0.89 -4.54
C ASP A 150 4.77 0.45 -4.59
N VAL A 151 3.95 0.64 -5.62
CA VAL A 151 3.11 1.84 -5.74
C VAL A 151 2.13 1.92 -4.58
N TYR A 152 2.06 3.09 -3.95
CA TYR A 152 1.09 3.40 -2.93
C TYR A 152 -0.27 3.69 -3.58
N PRO A 153 -1.34 2.92 -3.28
CA PRO A 153 -2.62 3.00 -4.01
C PRO A 153 -3.32 4.36 -3.94
N ARG A 154 -2.99 5.18 -2.94
CA ARG A 154 -3.50 6.54 -2.79
C ARG A 154 -2.51 7.54 -3.37
N SER A 155 -2.30 7.44 -4.68
CA SER A 155 -1.45 8.33 -5.46
C SER A 155 -1.95 8.40 -6.91
N PRO A 156 -1.37 9.26 -7.77
CA PRO A 156 -1.67 9.30 -9.21
C PRO A 156 -1.06 8.09 -9.91
N ASP A 157 -1.61 6.93 -9.60
CA ASP A 157 -1.25 5.60 -10.07
C ASP A 157 -1.68 5.42 -11.53
N ILE A 158 -1.01 6.12 -12.43
CA ILE A 158 -1.27 6.14 -13.87
C ILE A 158 0.03 5.86 -14.61
N ALA A 159 -0.08 5.04 -15.65
CA ALA A 159 0.97 4.84 -16.63
C ALA A 159 0.40 4.83 -18.06
N LEU A 160 1.26 5.25 -18.99
CA LEU A 160 1.02 5.17 -20.42
C LEU A 160 1.89 4.07 -21.00
N LEU A 161 1.30 3.17 -21.78
CA LEU A 161 1.99 2.10 -22.50
C LEU A 161 1.99 2.43 -23.99
N GLN A 162 3.12 2.26 -24.67
CA GLN A 162 3.16 2.22 -26.14
C GLN A 162 3.41 0.79 -26.60
N LEU A 163 2.57 0.32 -27.51
CA LEU A 163 2.75 -0.99 -28.14
C LEU A 163 3.73 -0.89 -29.30
N LYS A 164 4.49 -1.97 -29.54
CA LYS A 164 5.37 -2.07 -30.71
C LYS A 164 4.63 -1.81 -32.02
N GLU A 165 5.33 -1.20 -32.96
CA GLU A 165 4.88 -1.05 -34.34
C GLU A 165 4.70 -2.41 -35.05
N GLY A 166 3.90 -2.42 -36.11
CA GLY A 166 3.68 -3.62 -36.95
C GLY A 166 2.73 -4.68 -36.39
N GLY A 167 2.19 -4.49 -35.18
CA GLY A 167 1.09 -5.32 -34.65
C GLY A 167 -0.24 -5.06 -35.38
N ALA A 168 -1.22 -5.94 -35.17
CA ALA A 168 -2.57 -5.74 -35.71
C ALA A 168 -3.15 -4.36 -35.37
N GLU A 169 -4.03 -3.85 -36.23
CA GLU A 169 -4.71 -2.58 -35.97
C GLU A 169 -5.53 -2.66 -34.68
N LEU A 170 -5.45 -1.59 -33.86
CA LEU A 170 -6.31 -1.45 -32.70
C LEU A 170 -7.71 -1.10 -33.20
N PRO A 171 -8.78 -1.75 -32.73
CA PRO A 171 -10.10 -1.61 -33.35
C PRO A 171 -10.87 -0.36 -32.90
N MET A 172 -10.51 0.23 -31.76
CA MET A 172 -11.28 1.27 -31.10
C MET A 172 -10.38 2.18 -30.24
N GLU A 173 -10.82 3.41 -30.03
CA GLU A 173 -10.15 4.44 -29.22
C GLU A 173 -11.15 5.05 -28.24
N PHE A 174 -10.75 5.20 -26.98
CA PHE A 174 -11.57 5.84 -25.95
C PHE A 174 -11.46 7.36 -26.06
N THR A 175 -12.59 8.05 -25.90
CA THR A 175 -12.62 9.51 -25.74
C THR A 175 -12.37 9.86 -24.28
N LEU A 176 -11.41 10.76 -24.01
CA LEU A 176 -11.21 11.29 -22.66
C LEU A 176 -12.23 12.38 -22.35
N ALA A 177 -12.67 12.49 -21.09
CA ALA A 177 -13.56 13.56 -20.66
C ALA A 177 -12.90 14.94 -20.80
N THR A 178 -13.70 16.01 -20.92
CA THR A 178 -13.20 17.39 -20.84
C THR A 178 -13.07 17.83 -19.39
N SER A 179 -12.44 18.99 -19.14
CA SER A 179 -12.38 19.58 -17.79
C SER A 179 -13.79 19.80 -17.19
N ASP A 180 -14.74 20.26 -18.01
CA ASP A 180 -16.13 20.48 -17.57
C ASP A 180 -16.80 19.17 -17.13
N ALA A 181 -16.69 18.11 -17.95
CA ALA A 181 -17.25 16.80 -17.60
C ALA A 181 -16.60 16.20 -16.35
N MET A 182 -15.32 16.49 -16.10
CA MET A 182 -14.62 16.10 -14.88
C MET A 182 -15.10 16.88 -13.65
N SER A 183 -15.40 18.17 -13.81
CA SER A 183 -15.95 19.00 -12.73
C SER A 183 -17.38 18.57 -12.34
N ASP A 184 -18.15 18.06 -13.31
CA ASP A 184 -19.50 17.53 -13.13
C ASP A 184 -19.51 16.03 -12.75
N ALA A 185 -18.36 15.40 -12.50
CA ALA A 185 -18.31 13.95 -12.33
C ALA A 185 -19.02 13.44 -11.07
N PHE A 186 -19.21 14.28 -10.04
CA PHE A 186 -19.91 13.91 -8.81
C PHE A 186 -21.37 13.54 -9.08
N ALA A 187 -21.87 12.50 -8.40
CA ALA A 187 -23.23 11.98 -8.54
C ALA A 187 -23.61 11.48 -9.95
N ARG A 188 -22.64 11.36 -10.86
CA ARG A 188 -22.88 10.79 -12.20
C ARG A 188 -22.87 9.27 -12.16
N THR A 189 -23.83 8.68 -12.88
CA THR A 189 -23.79 7.28 -13.31
C THR A 189 -22.52 7.03 -14.12
N VAL A 190 -21.80 5.95 -13.82
CA VAL A 190 -20.53 5.55 -14.44
C VAL A 190 -20.47 4.03 -14.60
N ALA A 191 -19.58 3.56 -15.47
CA ALA A 191 -19.23 2.14 -15.53
C ALA A 191 -17.72 1.92 -15.63
N ILE A 192 -17.31 0.71 -15.24
CA ILE A 192 -15.99 0.15 -15.49
C ILE A 192 -16.10 -1.08 -16.39
N LEU A 193 -15.04 -1.32 -17.18
CA LEU A 193 -14.92 -2.48 -18.04
C LEU A 193 -13.49 -3.01 -18.00
N GLY A 194 -13.28 -4.23 -17.52
CA GLY A 194 -11.93 -4.79 -17.37
C GLY A 194 -11.90 -6.27 -17.01
N PHE A 195 -10.74 -6.77 -16.63
CA PHE A 195 -10.50 -8.21 -16.44
C PHE A 195 -10.32 -8.56 -14.95
N PRO A 196 -11.39 -8.83 -14.19
CA PRO A 196 -11.25 -9.26 -12.82
C PRO A 196 -10.50 -10.59 -12.71
N GLY A 197 -9.61 -10.70 -11.74
CA GLY A 197 -8.81 -11.91 -11.49
C GLY A 197 -9.62 -13.11 -11.01
N HIS A 198 -10.87 -12.92 -10.54
CA HIS A 198 -11.73 -14.06 -10.19
C HIS A 198 -12.28 -14.78 -11.44
N ASP A 199 -12.52 -14.05 -12.53
CA ASP A 199 -12.95 -14.60 -13.82
C ASP A 199 -11.74 -14.92 -14.71
N THR A 200 -10.67 -14.14 -14.55
CA THR A 200 -9.39 -14.28 -15.27
C THR A 200 -8.36 -14.93 -14.34
N LYS A 201 -8.55 -16.22 -14.01
CA LYS A 201 -7.71 -16.93 -13.02
C LYS A 201 -6.24 -17.10 -13.44
N GLY A 202 -5.90 -16.78 -14.69
CA GLY A 202 -4.56 -16.86 -15.22
C GLY A 202 -4.44 -16.13 -16.55
N TRP A 203 -3.23 -16.14 -17.09
CA TRP A 203 -2.98 -15.61 -18.42
C TRP A 203 -3.64 -16.50 -19.49
N PRO A 204 -4.29 -15.93 -20.52
CA PRO A 204 -4.98 -16.72 -21.53
C PRO A 204 -4.01 -17.65 -22.26
N GLY A 205 -4.44 -18.90 -22.43
CA GLY A 205 -3.76 -19.88 -23.26
C GLY A 205 -3.77 -19.49 -24.75
N LEU A 206 -2.95 -20.18 -25.55
CA LEU A 206 -2.91 -19.97 -26.99
C LEU A 206 -4.30 -20.22 -27.62
N GLY A 207 -4.87 -19.19 -28.24
CA GLY A 207 -6.19 -19.24 -28.88
C GLY A 207 -7.38 -18.97 -27.95
N GLU A 208 -7.15 -18.85 -26.64
CA GLU A 208 -8.18 -18.39 -25.71
C GLU A 208 -8.46 -16.90 -25.92
N ARG A 209 -9.69 -16.50 -25.62
CA ARG A 209 -10.19 -15.15 -25.81
C ARG A 209 -10.62 -14.60 -24.46
N PRO A 210 -9.80 -13.78 -23.78
CA PRO A 210 -10.18 -13.23 -22.50
C PRO A 210 -11.41 -12.33 -22.69
N GLN A 211 -12.31 -12.31 -21.71
CA GLN A 211 -13.54 -11.52 -21.77
C GLN A 211 -13.58 -10.52 -20.62
N ALA A 212 -13.71 -9.24 -20.95
CA ALA A 212 -13.85 -8.19 -19.95
C ALA A 212 -15.25 -8.21 -19.31
N THR A 213 -15.29 -7.96 -18.00
CA THR A 213 -16.49 -7.85 -17.17
C THR A 213 -16.89 -6.38 -17.04
N PHE A 214 -18.19 -6.11 -17.17
CA PHE A 214 -18.79 -4.77 -17.05
C PHE A 214 -19.46 -4.61 -15.69
N HIS A 215 -19.17 -3.52 -14.97
CA HIS A 215 -19.91 -3.12 -13.77
C HIS A 215 -20.26 -1.63 -13.83
N ASP A 216 -21.46 -1.27 -13.41
CA ASP A 216 -21.94 0.11 -13.29
C ASP A 216 -22.04 0.58 -11.83
N GLY A 217 -22.15 1.89 -11.65
CA GLY A 217 -22.23 2.53 -10.34
C GLY A 217 -22.37 4.05 -10.46
N VAL A 218 -22.12 4.75 -9.36
CA VAL A 218 -22.18 6.21 -9.27
C VAL A 218 -20.89 6.72 -8.66
N VAL A 219 -20.40 7.87 -9.12
CA VAL A 219 -19.32 8.60 -8.44
C VAL A 219 -19.89 9.21 -7.16
N SER A 220 -19.59 8.56 -6.04
CA SER A 220 -20.08 8.94 -4.72
C SER A 220 -19.35 10.13 -4.11
N ARG A 221 -18.06 10.33 -4.43
CA ARG A 221 -17.24 11.45 -3.92
C ARG A 221 -16.08 11.76 -4.88
N VAL A 222 -15.65 13.03 -4.87
CA VAL A 222 -14.44 13.50 -5.55
C VAL A 222 -13.51 14.09 -4.50
N THR A 223 -12.37 13.46 -4.25
CA THR A 223 -11.46 13.78 -3.14
C THR A 223 -10.04 13.94 -3.65
N ASP A 224 -9.13 14.43 -2.80
CA ASP A 224 -7.71 14.18 -3.00
C ASP A 224 -7.33 12.72 -2.68
N PHE A 225 -6.06 12.38 -2.82
CA PHE A 225 -5.54 11.05 -2.46
C PHE A 225 -5.52 10.79 -0.94
N HIS A 226 -5.69 11.80 -0.10
CA HIS A 226 -5.87 11.66 1.35
C HIS A 226 -7.33 11.39 1.74
N LEU A 227 -8.23 11.22 0.76
CA LEU A 227 -9.69 11.08 0.94
C LEU A 227 -10.33 12.32 1.58
N SER A 228 -9.67 13.47 1.42
CA SER A 228 -10.09 14.76 1.94
C SER A 228 -10.81 15.56 0.86
N ASN A 229 -11.76 16.41 1.27
CA ASN A 229 -12.36 17.40 0.40
C ASN A 229 -11.42 18.62 0.30
N ALA A 230 -10.35 18.47 -0.48
CA ALA A 230 -9.35 19.53 -0.63
C ALA A 230 -10.01 20.84 -1.08
N LYS A 231 -9.56 21.98 -0.55
CA LYS A 231 -10.10 23.30 -0.95
C LYS A 231 -9.79 23.61 -2.41
N ASP A 232 -8.60 23.21 -2.87
CA ASP A 232 -8.20 23.29 -4.26
C ASP A 232 -8.87 22.16 -5.06
N SER A 233 -9.65 22.54 -6.08
CA SER A 233 -10.33 21.59 -6.96
C SER A 233 -9.35 20.78 -7.81
N GLN A 234 -8.18 21.32 -8.13
CA GLN A 234 -7.13 20.62 -8.89
C GLN A 234 -6.45 19.51 -8.07
N ALA A 235 -6.51 19.59 -6.73
CA ALA A 235 -6.01 18.54 -5.86
C ALA A 235 -6.98 17.36 -5.72
N ARG A 236 -8.26 17.53 -6.10
CA ARG A 236 -9.29 16.49 -5.97
C ARG A 236 -9.22 15.48 -7.10
N GLN A 237 -8.16 14.69 -7.15
CA GLN A 237 -7.81 13.79 -8.26
C GLN A 237 -8.27 12.32 -8.07
N PHE A 238 -9.11 12.04 -7.07
CA PHE A 238 -9.51 10.68 -6.71
C PHE A 238 -11.03 10.55 -6.66
N LEU A 239 -11.57 9.63 -7.46
CA LEU A 239 -13.00 9.37 -7.58
C LEU A 239 -13.36 8.15 -6.73
N GLN A 240 -14.20 8.33 -5.72
CA GLN A 240 -14.80 7.21 -5.00
C GLN A 240 -16.10 6.82 -5.70
N HIS A 241 -16.28 5.57 -6.08
CA HIS A 241 -17.45 5.10 -6.82
C HIS A 241 -18.04 3.79 -6.27
N THR A 242 -19.31 3.55 -6.60
CA THR A 242 -20.07 2.37 -6.14
C THR A 242 -19.96 1.16 -7.08
N ALA A 243 -19.44 1.34 -8.31
CA ALA A 243 -19.19 0.22 -9.21
C ALA A 243 -18.21 -0.76 -8.57
N ILE A 244 -18.59 -2.05 -8.51
CA ILE A 244 -17.86 -3.08 -7.77
C ILE A 244 -16.48 -3.27 -8.39
N GLY A 245 -15.43 -2.89 -7.67
CA GLY A 245 -14.04 -3.17 -8.03
C GLY A 245 -13.51 -4.39 -7.30
N LEU A 246 -12.85 -5.28 -8.04
CA LEU A 246 -12.13 -6.45 -7.52
C LEU A 246 -10.72 -6.48 -8.12
N GLY A 247 -9.81 -7.27 -7.55
CA GLY A 247 -8.46 -7.43 -8.12
C GLY A 247 -8.54 -7.82 -9.60
N GLY A 248 -7.64 -7.28 -10.43
CA GLY A 248 -7.64 -7.44 -11.90
C GLY A 248 -8.32 -6.29 -12.67
N PHE A 249 -9.29 -5.59 -12.05
CA PHE A 249 -9.87 -4.38 -12.64
C PHE A 249 -8.91 -3.18 -12.65
N SER A 250 -7.76 -3.26 -11.99
CA SER A 250 -6.73 -2.21 -12.02
C SER A 250 -6.41 -1.80 -13.47
N GLY A 251 -6.56 -0.52 -13.77
CA GLY A 251 -6.31 0.08 -15.08
C GLY A 251 -7.54 0.14 -15.98
N SER A 252 -8.70 -0.32 -15.50
CA SER A 252 -9.95 -0.23 -16.26
C SER A 252 -10.39 1.21 -16.44
N PRO A 253 -10.94 1.60 -17.61
CA PRO A 253 -11.55 2.90 -17.80
C PRO A 253 -12.82 3.01 -16.94
N LEU A 254 -12.96 4.12 -16.21
CA LEU A 254 -14.21 4.57 -15.59
C LEU A 254 -14.84 5.61 -16.53
N PHE A 255 -15.99 5.29 -17.12
CA PHE A 255 -16.59 6.11 -18.19
C PHE A 255 -18.06 6.47 -17.91
N LEU A 256 -18.48 7.59 -18.50
CA LEU A 256 -19.83 8.15 -18.41
C LEU A 256 -20.77 7.53 -19.48
N PRO A 257 -22.09 7.76 -19.39
CA PRO A 257 -23.06 7.43 -20.44
C PRO A 257 -22.85 8.15 -21.77
N SER A 258 -21.86 9.04 -21.87
CA SER A 258 -21.39 9.62 -23.14
C SER A 258 -20.27 8.80 -23.80
N GLY A 259 -19.73 7.79 -23.10
CA GLY A 259 -18.51 7.07 -23.48
C GLY A 259 -17.22 7.77 -23.09
N ALA A 260 -17.29 8.98 -22.54
CA ALA A 260 -16.11 9.72 -22.10
C ALA A 260 -15.50 9.12 -20.82
N VAL A 261 -14.20 8.87 -20.81
CA VAL A 261 -13.45 8.36 -19.66
C VAL A 261 -13.16 9.49 -18.68
N VAL A 262 -13.63 9.34 -17.45
CA VAL A 262 -13.41 10.28 -16.34
C VAL A 262 -12.34 9.81 -15.36
N GLY A 263 -11.97 8.53 -15.40
CA GLY A 263 -10.88 8.03 -14.57
C GLY A 263 -10.41 6.64 -14.93
N VAL A 264 -9.42 6.17 -14.18
CA VAL A 264 -8.82 4.85 -14.29
C VAL A 264 -9.01 4.14 -12.96
N HIS A 265 -9.80 3.07 -12.95
CA HIS A 265 -10.02 2.26 -11.76
C HIS A 265 -8.67 1.80 -11.20
N ASN A 266 -8.46 1.98 -9.89
CA ASN A 266 -7.17 1.80 -9.25
C ASN A 266 -7.25 0.79 -8.11
N ALA A 267 -8.11 1.07 -7.12
CA ALA A 267 -8.10 0.32 -5.87
C ALA A 267 -9.49 0.16 -5.30
N PHE A 268 -9.60 -0.77 -4.36
CA PHE A 268 -10.76 -0.88 -3.49
C PHE A 268 -10.32 -1.02 -2.04
N ARG A 269 -11.20 -0.62 -1.13
CA ARG A 269 -10.99 -0.73 0.32
C ARG A 269 -12.20 -1.39 0.95
N PRO A 270 -12.03 -2.48 1.72
CA PRO A 270 -13.09 -2.96 2.59
C PRO A 270 -13.33 -1.92 3.70
N VAL A 271 -14.59 -1.57 3.89
CA VAL A 271 -15.03 -0.71 4.98
C VAL A 271 -16.02 -1.48 5.83
N SER A 272 -15.82 -1.41 7.14
CA SER A 272 -16.73 -1.97 8.12
C SER A 272 -17.21 -0.83 9.01
N ASP A 273 -18.52 -0.66 9.11
CA ASP A 273 -19.14 0.28 10.04
C ASP A 273 -20.34 -0.39 10.73
N ARG A 274 -20.34 -0.39 12.07
CA ARG A 274 -21.40 -0.98 12.91
C ARG A 274 -21.85 -2.40 12.50
N GLY A 275 -20.92 -3.21 11.97
CA GLY A 275 -21.18 -4.59 11.53
C GLY A 275 -21.61 -4.73 10.07
N ALA A 276 -21.92 -3.63 9.37
CA ALA A 276 -22.07 -3.64 7.92
C ALA A 276 -20.69 -3.67 7.25
N GLN A 277 -20.53 -4.53 6.25
CA GLN A 277 -19.33 -4.59 5.41
C GLN A 277 -19.68 -4.08 4.01
N ALA A 278 -18.82 -3.22 3.47
CA ALA A 278 -18.92 -2.73 2.12
C ALA A 278 -17.53 -2.65 1.48
N VAL A 279 -17.50 -2.57 0.16
CA VAL A 279 -16.28 -2.34 -0.61
C VAL A 279 -16.40 -0.97 -1.25
N MET A 280 -15.45 -0.08 -0.93
CA MET A 280 -15.37 1.24 -1.57
C MET A 280 -14.32 1.19 -2.67
N SER A 281 -14.75 1.38 -3.91
CA SER A 281 -13.88 1.41 -5.08
C SER A 281 -13.47 2.82 -5.42
N HIS A 282 -12.26 2.95 -5.97
CA HIS A 282 -11.67 4.23 -6.31
C HIS A 282 -11.02 4.19 -7.70
N ALA A 283 -11.08 5.34 -8.38
CA ALA A 283 -10.41 5.59 -9.63
C ALA A 283 -9.56 6.87 -9.55
N VAL A 284 -8.43 6.88 -10.24
CA VAL A 284 -7.63 8.10 -10.44
C VAL A 284 -8.28 8.90 -11.56
N ARG A 285 -8.47 10.21 -11.37
CA ARG A 285 -9.06 11.09 -12.38
C ARG A 285 -8.21 11.14 -13.65
N ILE A 286 -8.87 11.29 -14.79
CA ILE A 286 -8.18 11.29 -16.09
C ILE A 286 -7.28 12.51 -16.31
N ASP A 287 -7.45 13.59 -15.54
CA ASP A 287 -6.56 14.74 -15.58
C ASP A 287 -5.13 14.41 -15.12
N CYS A 288 -4.94 13.40 -14.27
CA CYS A 288 -3.61 12.84 -13.99
C CYS A 288 -2.94 12.32 -15.28
N LEU A 289 -3.68 11.72 -16.21
CA LEU A 289 -3.09 11.30 -17.49
C LEU A 289 -2.59 12.51 -18.30
N TRP A 290 -3.31 13.64 -18.28
CA TRP A 290 -2.87 14.86 -18.94
C TRP A 290 -1.60 15.42 -18.30
N GLU A 291 -1.52 15.40 -16.97
CA GLU A 291 -0.31 15.76 -16.23
C GLU A 291 0.88 14.86 -16.61
N LEU A 292 0.66 13.55 -16.75
CA LEU A 292 1.67 12.60 -17.24
C LEU A 292 2.15 12.98 -18.64
N ILE A 293 1.23 13.23 -19.57
CA ILE A 293 1.56 13.58 -20.97
C ILE A 293 2.40 14.85 -21.03
N VAL A 294 1.99 15.90 -20.33
CA VAL A 294 2.73 17.18 -20.31
C VAL A 294 4.08 17.03 -19.61
N ALA A 295 4.14 16.34 -18.48
CA ALA A 295 5.39 16.20 -17.72
C ALA A 295 6.45 15.32 -18.41
N ASN A 296 6.05 14.51 -19.40
CA ASN A 296 6.95 13.67 -20.19
C ASN A 296 7.13 14.17 -21.63
N ASP A 297 6.71 15.40 -21.94
CA ASP A 297 6.80 16.02 -23.28
C ASP A 297 6.13 15.17 -24.40
N LEU A 298 4.99 14.55 -24.11
CA LEU A 298 4.32 13.60 -25.02
C LEU A 298 3.16 14.21 -25.83
N LEU A 299 3.03 15.54 -25.88
CA LEU A 299 1.92 16.21 -26.58
C LEU A 299 1.90 15.91 -28.09
N ASP A 300 3.06 15.66 -28.72
CA ASP A 300 3.17 15.27 -30.13
C ASP A 300 2.70 13.82 -30.40
N LEU A 301 2.68 13.00 -29.36
CA LEU A 301 2.13 11.65 -29.41
C LEU A 301 0.62 11.67 -29.15
N PHE A 302 0.17 12.48 -28.20
CA PHE A 302 -1.25 12.52 -27.86
C PHE A 302 -1.70 13.93 -27.44
N PRO A 303 -2.51 14.62 -28.27
CA PRO A 303 -3.08 15.91 -27.89
C PRO A 303 -4.12 15.73 -26.79
N ILE A 304 -4.08 16.60 -25.79
CA ILE A 304 -5.01 16.59 -24.65
C ILE A 304 -6.16 17.60 -24.86
N PRO A 305 -7.34 17.38 -24.26
CA PRO A 305 -8.52 18.24 -24.46
C PRO A 305 -8.51 19.50 -23.57
N VAL A 306 -7.34 19.92 -23.08
CA VAL A 306 -7.17 21.06 -22.18
C VAL A 306 -5.91 21.86 -22.55
N ASP A 307 -5.85 23.11 -22.13
CA ASP A 307 -4.63 23.91 -22.23
C ASP A 307 -3.54 23.31 -21.31
N PRO A 308 -2.38 22.87 -21.83
CA PRO A 308 -1.28 22.37 -21.01
C PRO A 308 -0.84 23.34 -19.90
N ALA A 309 -0.93 24.66 -20.14
CA ALA A 309 -0.55 25.67 -19.16
C ALA A 309 -1.49 25.74 -17.95
N SER A 310 -2.69 25.17 -18.04
CA SER A 310 -3.65 25.10 -16.92
C SER A 310 -3.31 23.99 -15.92
N LEU A 311 -2.42 23.05 -16.29
CA LEU A 311 -2.05 21.91 -15.46
C LEU A 311 -0.89 22.26 -14.51
N ASN A 312 -1.04 21.93 -13.24
CA ASN A 312 0.00 22.16 -12.23
C ASN A 312 1.04 21.02 -12.20
N VAL A 313 1.74 20.80 -13.32
CA VAL A 313 2.80 19.78 -13.40
C VAL A 313 4.09 20.20 -12.68
N ALA A 314 4.30 21.51 -12.50
CA ALA A 314 5.49 22.07 -11.85
C ALA A 314 5.64 21.58 -10.40
N ARG A 315 4.54 21.22 -9.73
CA ARG A 315 4.57 20.64 -8.37
C ARG A 315 5.34 19.32 -8.29
N PHE A 316 5.62 18.69 -9.43
CA PHE A 316 6.38 17.45 -9.52
C PHE A 316 7.82 17.64 -10.00
N ALA A 317 8.25 18.86 -10.32
CA ALA A 317 9.56 19.10 -10.95
C ALA A 317 10.76 18.88 -10.00
N ALA A 318 10.63 19.29 -8.73
CA ALA A 318 11.67 19.06 -7.74
C ALA A 318 11.71 17.59 -7.33
N PRO A 319 12.85 16.97 -7.01
CA PRO A 319 12.86 15.64 -6.39
C PRO A 319 12.09 15.62 -5.06
N ASP A 320 11.52 14.48 -4.70
CA ASP A 320 10.88 14.33 -3.38
C ASP A 320 11.95 14.18 -2.29
N PRO A 321 12.02 15.11 -1.32
CA PRO A 321 13.01 15.05 -0.26
C PRO A 321 12.88 13.78 0.59
N MET A 322 11.70 13.14 0.65
CA MET A 322 11.48 11.92 1.43
C MET A 322 12.31 10.74 0.89
N ILE A 323 12.50 10.63 -0.43
CA ILE A 323 13.31 9.56 -1.03
C ILE A 323 14.76 9.68 -0.56
N GLU A 324 15.32 10.88 -0.66
CA GLU A 324 16.70 11.14 -0.25
C GLU A 324 16.89 11.02 1.26
N ASN A 325 15.96 11.58 2.05
CA ASN A 325 15.94 11.43 3.50
C ASN A 325 15.91 9.95 3.91
N TYR A 326 15.10 9.13 3.24
CA TYR A 326 15.02 7.70 3.52
C TYR A 326 16.30 6.96 3.15
N ARG A 327 16.88 7.21 1.96
CA ARG A 327 18.17 6.63 1.56
C ARG A 327 19.27 7.00 2.55
N ARG A 328 19.34 8.26 2.95
CA ARG A 328 20.33 8.75 3.90
C ARG A 328 20.11 8.17 5.30
N ALA A 329 18.87 8.06 5.77
CA ALA A 329 18.55 7.41 7.05
C ALA A 329 18.98 5.93 7.05
N ARG A 330 18.79 5.22 5.93
CA ARG A 330 19.23 3.83 5.75
C ARG A 330 20.75 3.68 5.82
N GLU A 331 21.50 4.58 5.18
CA GLU A 331 22.97 4.61 5.29
C GLU A 331 23.43 4.86 6.72
N LEU A 332 22.86 5.87 7.38
CA LEU A 332 23.18 6.21 8.76
C LEU A 332 22.87 5.03 9.71
N ALA A 333 21.75 4.33 9.52
CA ALA A 333 21.44 3.16 10.33
C ALA A 333 22.45 2.01 10.14
N LYS A 334 22.95 1.78 8.91
CA LYS A 334 24.03 0.80 8.66
C LYS A 334 25.34 1.22 9.31
N ASP A 335 25.66 2.51 9.29
CA ASP A 335 26.84 3.02 10.00
C ASP A 335 26.70 2.85 11.51
N ALA A 336 25.52 3.13 12.08
CA ALA A 336 25.24 2.89 13.49
C ALA A 336 25.36 1.41 13.87
N GLU A 337 24.89 0.50 13.02
CA GLU A 337 25.09 -0.96 13.20
C GLU A 337 26.59 -1.31 13.27
N ARG A 338 27.39 -0.79 12.34
CA ARG A 338 28.84 -1.01 12.33
C ARG A 338 29.51 -0.47 13.60
N LEU A 339 29.13 0.73 14.05
CA LEU A 339 29.65 1.34 15.28
C LEU A 339 29.27 0.52 16.53
N ASN A 340 28.04 0.00 16.58
CA ASN A 340 27.61 -0.92 17.64
C ASN A 340 28.48 -2.18 17.70
N HIS A 341 28.81 -2.79 16.55
CA HIS A 341 29.70 -3.95 16.49
C HIS A 341 31.15 -3.64 16.91
N LEU A 342 31.59 -2.38 16.75
CA LEU A 342 32.90 -1.90 17.20
C LEU A 342 32.91 -1.42 18.66
N HIS A 343 31.79 -1.58 19.39
CA HIS A 343 31.60 -1.08 20.75
C HIS A 343 31.72 0.46 20.89
N GLN A 344 31.52 1.20 19.79
CA GLN A 344 31.49 2.67 19.76
C GLN A 344 30.06 3.18 19.98
N PHE A 345 29.52 2.89 21.15
CA PHE A 345 28.08 3.02 21.41
C PHE A 345 27.57 4.46 21.45
N VAL A 346 28.38 5.42 21.92
CA VAL A 346 27.97 6.83 21.97
C VAL A 346 27.82 7.36 20.55
N GLU A 347 28.81 7.11 19.70
CA GLU A 347 28.80 7.46 18.29
C GLU A 347 27.66 6.75 17.55
N ALA A 348 27.42 5.47 17.84
CA ALA A 348 26.29 4.73 17.26
C ALA A 348 24.94 5.36 17.62
N ALA A 349 24.75 5.78 18.88
CA ALA A 349 23.53 6.44 19.32
C ALA A 349 23.32 7.81 18.62
N ASP A 350 24.39 8.59 18.44
CA ASP A 350 24.37 9.88 17.74
C ASP A 350 24.06 9.71 16.25
N VAL A 351 24.70 8.76 15.57
CA VAL A 351 24.44 8.45 14.16
C VAL A 351 22.99 7.99 13.97
N SER A 352 22.49 7.14 14.88
CA SER A 352 21.09 6.71 14.87
C SER A 352 20.13 7.89 15.10
N ALA A 353 20.50 8.86 15.93
CA ALA A 353 19.69 10.08 16.14
C ALA A 353 19.54 10.88 14.85
N LYS A 354 20.63 11.06 14.08
CA LYS A 354 20.60 11.74 12.78
C LYS A 354 19.70 11.01 11.77
N ALA A 355 19.70 9.67 11.77
CA ALA A 355 18.77 8.91 10.94
C ALA A 355 17.30 9.17 11.33
N LEU A 356 17.01 9.27 12.63
CA LEU A 356 15.67 9.57 13.13
C LEU A 356 15.25 11.03 12.91
N GLU A 357 16.18 11.97 12.78
CA GLU A 357 15.85 13.34 12.37
C GLU A 357 15.33 13.37 10.93
N LEU A 358 15.86 12.52 10.05
CA LEU A 358 15.43 12.39 8.66
C LEU A 358 14.11 11.59 8.55
N VAL A 359 14.00 10.49 9.31
CA VAL A 359 12.84 9.60 9.30
C VAL A 359 12.50 9.17 10.74
N PRO A 360 11.64 9.92 11.47
CA PRO A 360 11.40 9.76 12.91
C PRO A 360 10.95 8.39 13.40
N ASN A 361 10.38 7.57 12.51
CA ASN A 361 9.87 6.23 12.84
C ASN A 361 10.64 5.12 12.14
N TYR A 362 11.92 5.35 11.76
CA TYR A 362 12.72 4.35 11.05
C TYR A 362 13.17 3.19 11.98
N PRO A 363 12.69 1.94 11.79
CA PRO A 363 12.83 0.82 12.70
C PRO A 363 14.29 0.46 12.92
N GLU A 364 15.10 0.42 11.86
CA GLU A 364 16.52 0.15 11.96
C GLU A 364 17.22 1.19 12.84
N ALA A 365 16.94 2.48 12.65
CA ALA A 365 17.57 3.51 13.48
C ALA A 365 17.09 3.46 14.94
N LEU A 366 15.80 3.19 15.18
CA LEU A 366 15.28 2.95 16.53
C LEU A 366 15.95 1.75 17.19
N TYR A 367 16.10 0.66 16.44
CA TYR A 367 16.79 -0.55 16.89
C TYR A 367 18.24 -0.27 17.23
N GLN A 368 19.00 0.33 16.30
CA GLN A 368 20.43 0.59 16.50
C GLN A 368 20.67 1.55 17.66
N LYS A 369 19.80 2.55 17.85
CA LYS A 369 19.88 3.45 19.01
C LYS A 369 19.60 2.71 20.32
N GLY A 370 18.56 1.87 20.37
CA GLY A 370 18.28 1.04 21.54
C GLY A 370 19.40 0.06 21.86
N ALA A 371 19.96 -0.58 20.82
CA ALA A 371 21.09 -1.49 20.93
C ALA A 371 22.36 -0.78 21.42
N ALA A 372 22.62 0.45 20.98
CA ALA A 372 23.74 1.26 21.47
C ALA A 372 23.66 1.51 22.98
N HIS A 373 22.50 1.96 23.47
CA HIS A 373 22.27 2.17 24.89
C HIS A 373 22.38 0.85 25.69
N SER A 374 21.80 -0.25 25.19
CA SER A 374 21.90 -1.56 25.84
C SER A 374 23.33 -2.12 25.85
N GLY A 375 24.07 -1.94 24.76
CA GLY A 375 25.46 -2.37 24.62
C GLY A 375 26.37 -1.60 25.57
N TYR A 376 26.17 -0.28 25.68
CA TYR A 376 26.90 0.56 26.63
C TYR A 376 26.70 0.08 28.08
N LEU A 377 25.47 -0.26 28.47
CA LEU A 377 25.17 -0.84 29.77
C LEU A 377 25.86 -2.19 30.00
N ALA A 378 25.78 -3.09 29.02
CA ALA A 378 26.38 -4.41 29.12
C ALA A 378 27.91 -4.33 29.27
N THR A 379 28.57 -3.42 28.55
CA THR A 379 30.03 -3.28 28.56
C THR A 379 30.54 -2.46 29.74
N TYR A 380 29.88 -1.35 30.09
CA TYR A 380 30.40 -0.36 31.04
C TYR A 380 29.57 -0.23 32.33
N GLY A 381 28.44 -0.94 32.46
CA GLY A 381 27.46 -0.74 33.53
C GLY A 381 28.01 -0.81 34.96
N LEU A 382 29.07 -1.60 35.19
CA LEU A 382 29.75 -1.71 36.49
C LEU A 382 30.72 -0.55 36.79
N ARG A 383 31.12 0.21 35.76
CA ARG A 383 32.14 1.28 35.85
C ARG A 383 31.54 2.69 35.85
N ILE A 384 30.25 2.81 35.53
CA ILE A 384 29.54 4.10 35.44
C ILE A 384 28.72 4.36 36.71
N THR A 385 28.37 5.63 36.93
CA THR A 385 27.51 6.01 38.05
C THR A 385 26.10 5.43 37.87
N ARG A 386 25.39 5.23 38.98
CA ARG A 386 23.99 4.80 38.96
C ARG A 386 23.11 5.70 38.10
N LYS A 387 23.30 7.02 38.18
CA LYS A 387 22.54 7.99 37.38
C LYS A 387 22.70 7.73 35.88
N VAL A 388 23.94 7.58 35.41
CA VAL A 388 24.21 7.30 33.98
C VAL A 388 23.65 5.95 33.58
N ARG A 389 23.76 4.93 34.45
CA ARG A 389 23.15 3.61 34.22
C ARG A 389 21.63 3.71 34.03
N ASP A 390 20.95 4.42 34.92
CA ASP A 390 19.49 4.60 34.87
C ASP A 390 19.06 5.35 33.58
N GLU A 391 19.82 6.37 33.16
CA GLU A 391 19.57 7.13 31.92
C GLU A 391 19.72 6.27 30.65
N GLN A 392 20.78 5.46 30.59
CA GLN A 392 21.01 4.53 29.47
C GLN A 392 19.94 3.45 29.42
N GLN A 393 19.51 2.94 30.59
CA GLN A 393 18.45 1.95 30.69
C GLN A 393 17.11 2.52 30.21
N ALA A 394 16.73 3.70 30.71
CA ALA A 394 15.50 4.36 30.29
C ALA A 394 15.49 4.63 28.77
N SER A 395 16.64 5.01 28.20
CA SER A 395 16.78 5.24 26.77
C SER A 395 16.62 3.94 25.96
N ALA A 396 17.29 2.85 26.36
CA ALA A 396 17.15 1.55 25.70
C ALA A 396 15.70 1.04 25.72
N GLU A 397 15.01 1.18 26.86
CA GLU A 397 13.60 0.81 27.00
C GLU A 397 12.68 1.67 26.14
N TYR A 398 12.91 2.99 26.10
CA TYR A 398 12.13 3.93 25.28
C TYR A 398 12.19 3.54 23.79
N TYR A 399 13.39 3.37 23.23
CA TYR A 399 13.54 3.05 21.81
C TYR A 399 13.03 1.65 21.47
N SER A 400 13.17 0.67 22.37
CA SER A 400 12.61 -0.67 22.18
C SER A 400 11.07 -0.64 22.15
N ARG A 401 10.43 0.12 23.05
CA ARG A 401 8.97 0.30 23.01
C ARG A 401 8.53 1.02 21.75
N ARG A 402 9.26 2.06 21.34
CA ARG A 402 8.95 2.80 20.11
C ARG A 402 9.08 1.91 18.88
N LEU A 403 10.11 1.06 18.83
CA LEU A 403 10.31 0.07 17.78
C LEU A 403 9.12 -0.89 17.67
N LEU A 404 8.64 -1.43 18.79
CA LEU A 404 7.45 -2.29 18.83
C LEU A 404 6.16 -1.56 18.39
N GLN A 405 6.06 -0.25 18.61
CA GLN A 405 4.91 0.54 18.15
C GLN A 405 4.93 0.73 16.63
N VAL A 406 6.10 0.96 16.03
CA VAL A 406 6.20 1.22 14.59
C VAL A 406 6.21 -0.07 13.79
N ALA A 407 6.81 -1.16 14.31
CA ALA A 407 6.95 -2.44 13.61
C ALA A 407 6.47 -3.63 14.47
N PRO A 408 5.18 -3.68 14.86
CA PRO A 408 4.66 -4.68 15.79
C PRO A 408 4.66 -6.12 15.27
N SER A 409 4.74 -6.30 13.95
CA SER A 409 4.77 -7.61 13.28
C SER A 409 6.17 -8.05 12.88
N ASP A 410 7.19 -7.20 13.05
CA ASP A 410 8.55 -7.52 12.66
C ASP A 410 9.24 -8.37 13.74
N ALA A 411 9.49 -9.63 13.41
CA ALA A 411 10.06 -10.60 14.34
C ALA A 411 11.44 -10.16 14.87
N THR A 412 12.27 -9.55 14.02
CA THR A 412 13.57 -9.01 14.43
C THR A 412 13.41 -7.89 15.46
N SER A 413 12.55 -6.91 15.18
CA SER A 413 12.21 -5.82 16.10
C SER A 413 11.69 -6.31 17.46
N MET A 414 10.84 -7.34 17.44
CA MET A 414 10.34 -7.97 18.66
C MET A 414 11.46 -8.60 19.48
N LEU A 415 12.30 -9.43 18.85
CA LEU A 415 13.41 -10.12 19.52
C LEU A 415 14.46 -9.16 20.07
N SER A 416 14.77 -8.12 19.31
CA SER A 416 15.67 -7.05 19.72
C SER A 416 15.15 -6.31 20.95
N SER A 417 13.87 -5.98 20.97
CA SER A 417 13.23 -5.33 22.10
C SER A 417 13.26 -6.22 23.34
N LEU A 418 13.02 -7.53 23.17
CA LEU A 418 13.11 -8.52 24.25
C LEU A 418 14.54 -8.64 24.80
N LEU A 419 15.56 -8.63 23.94
CA LEU A 419 16.96 -8.69 24.35
C LEU A 419 17.38 -7.44 25.13
N ASN A 420 16.95 -6.25 24.67
CA ASN A 420 17.20 -5.00 25.38
C ASN A 420 16.52 -5.01 26.77
N MET A 421 15.27 -5.51 26.86
CA MET A 421 14.58 -5.69 28.14
C MET A 421 15.27 -6.70 29.05
N PHE A 422 15.82 -7.78 28.49
CA PHE A 422 16.62 -8.76 29.24
C PHE A 422 17.87 -8.10 29.84
N ASN A 423 18.66 -7.40 29.03
CA ASN A 423 19.89 -6.73 29.50
C ASN A 423 19.58 -5.69 30.59
N ALA A 424 18.49 -4.93 30.43
CA ALA A 424 18.00 -4.00 31.45
C ALA A 424 17.63 -4.71 32.77
N ALA A 425 17.03 -5.90 32.70
CA ALA A 425 16.65 -6.68 33.88
C ALA A 425 17.85 -7.26 34.63
N VAL A 426 18.90 -7.69 33.92
CA VAL A 426 20.15 -8.20 34.51
C VAL A 426 20.75 -7.14 35.46
N HIS A 427 20.79 -5.88 35.05
CA HIS A 427 21.34 -4.81 35.89
C HIS A 427 20.48 -4.49 37.12
N GLN A 428 19.15 -4.61 37.03
CA GLN A 428 18.27 -4.45 38.19
C GLN A 428 18.49 -5.53 39.25
N SER A 429 18.92 -6.74 38.85
CA SER A 429 19.22 -7.83 39.80
C SER A 429 20.37 -7.48 40.75
N ASN A 430 21.39 -6.76 40.24
CA ASN A 430 22.53 -6.28 41.02
C ASN A 430 22.15 -5.19 42.04
N ASP A 431 21.02 -4.51 41.85
CA ASP A 431 20.49 -3.49 42.76
C ASP A 431 19.51 -4.09 43.80
N GLY A 432 19.54 -5.42 44.00
CA GLY A 432 18.69 -6.12 44.97
C GLY A 432 17.28 -6.47 44.47
N LYS A 433 16.95 -6.21 43.19
CA LYS A 433 15.63 -6.52 42.60
C LYS A 433 15.58 -7.88 41.90
N LYS A 434 16.12 -8.93 42.53
CA LYS A 434 16.24 -10.29 41.94
C LYS A 434 14.89 -10.85 41.43
N THR A 435 13.80 -10.63 42.16
CA THR A 435 12.45 -11.10 41.77
C THR A 435 11.95 -10.51 40.46
N LEU A 436 12.17 -9.21 40.24
CA LEU A 436 11.75 -8.52 39.01
C LEU A 436 12.59 -8.98 37.82
N ALA A 437 13.90 -9.16 38.01
CA ALA A 437 14.79 -9.70 36.99
C ALA A 437 14.36 -11.11 36.54
N LYS A 438 14.06 -12.00 37.48
CA LYS A 438 13.55 -13.36 37.20
C LYS A 438 12.26 -13.34 36.39
N LEU A 439 11.32 -12.46 36.74
CA LEU A 439 10.05 -12.34 36.01
C LEU A 439 10.28 -11.88 34.57
N ASN A 440 11.16 -10.89 34.37
CA ASN A 440 11.51 -10.40 33.04
C ASN A 440 12.21 -11.49 32.20
N HIS A 441 13.14 -12.25 32.76
CA HIS A 441 13.79 -13.35 32.03
C HIS A 441 12.80 -14.43 31.60
N LYS A 442 11.85 -14.81 32.48
CA LYS A 442 10.78 -15.75 32.14
C LYS A 442 9.87 -15.23 31.04
N LEU A 443 9.52 -13.94 31.08
CA LEU A 443 8.70 -13.30 30.04
C LEU A 443 9.42 -13.31 28.68
N VAL A 444 10.71 -12.94 28.65
CA VAL A 444 11.53 -12.95 27.44
C VAL A 444 11.64 -14.37 26.87
N TYR A 445 11.92 -15.36 27.72
CA TYR A 445 11.99 -16.76 27.32
C TYR A 445 10.68 -17.26 26.69
N ALA A 446 9.55 -16.99 27.35
CA ALA A 446 8.23 -17.39 26.85
C ALA A 446 7.88 -16.70 25.53
N ALA A 447 8.18 -15.41 25.39
CA ALA A 447 7.94 -14.67 24.16
C ALA A 447 8.79 -15.18 22.99
N ALA A 448 10.09 -15.45 23.22
CA ALA A 448 10.97 -16.02 22.20
C ALA A 448 10.51 -17.42 21.75
N ASN A 449 10.13 -18.29 22.69
CA ASN A 449 9.55 -19.61 22.35
C ASN A 449 8.29 -19.50 21.51
N LYS A 450 7.35 -18.63 21.91
CA LYS A 450 6.11 -18.43 21.16
C LYS A 450 6.37 -17.95 19.73
N LEU A 451 7.38 -17.09 19.54
CA LEU A 451 7.75 -16.60 18.21
C LEU A 451 8.35 -17.72 17.35
N ILE A 452 9.25 -18.54 17.92
CA ILE A 452 9.83 -19.72 17.26
C ILE A 452 8.73 -20.72 16.87
N GLU A 453 7.86 -21.08 17.80
CA GLU A 453 6.77 -22.05 17.61
C GLU A 453 5.70 -21.58 16.62
N SER A 454 5.58 -20.26 16.41
CA SER A 454 4.57 -19.72 15.48
C SER A 454 4.82 -20.06 14.02
N GLY A 455 6.05 -20.48 13.66
CA GLY A 455 6.45 -20.72 12.27
C GLY A 455 6.43 -19.45 11.39
N LYS A 456 6.29 -18.26 11.98
CA LYS A 456 6.22 -16.98 11.25
C LYS A 456 7.58 -16.42 10.86
N ILE A 457 8.66 -16.86 11.51
CA ILE A 457 10.03 -16.48 11.13
C ILE A 457 10.40 -17.30 9.89
N ARG A 458 10.62 -16.61 8.77
CA ARG A 458 10.90 -17.25 7.47
C ARG A 458 12.38 -17.33 7.13
N ASP A 459 13.21 -16.48 7.71
CA ASP A 459 14.64 -16.44 7.44
C ASP A 459 15.47 -17.04 8.58
N ASP A 460 16.52 -17.78 8.22
CA ASP A 460 17.38 -18.49 9.16
C ASP A 460 18.12 -17.54 10.11
N LYS A 461 18.43 -16.31 9.68
CA LYS A 461 19.13 -15.31 10.49
C LYS A 461 18.27 -14.88 11.67
N THR A 462 17.01 -14.52 11.43
CA THR A 462 16.06 -14.15 12.48
C THR A 462 15.72 -15.33 13.38
N LEU A 463 15.66 -16.55 12.83
CA LEU A 463 15.42 -17.75 13.63
C LEU A 463 16.60 -18.05 14.56
N ALA A 464 17.83 -17.97 14.06
CA ALA A 464 19.03 -18.09 14.87
C ALA A 464 19.07 -17.01 15.97
N PHE A 465 18.69 -15.77 15.64
CA PHE A 465 18.59 -14.70 16.62
C PHE A 465 17.52 -14.99 17.69
N ALA A 466 16.37 -15.56 17.32
CA ALA A 466 15.34 -15.97 18.27
C ALA A 466 15.85 -17.02 19.27
N TYR A 467 16.59 -18.03 18.77
CA TYR A 467 17.22 -19.04 19.61
C TYR A 467 18.28 -18.45 20.54
N HIS A 468 19.05 -17.47 20.07
CA HIS A 468 20.01 -16.75 20.89
C HIS A 468 19.32 -16.00 22.04
N VAL A 469 18.28 -15.20 21.76
CA VAL A 469 17.51 -14.48 22.79
C VAL A 469 16.92 -15.45 23.81
N ARG A 470 16.37 -16.57 23.34
CA ARG A 470 15.87 -17.64 24.23
C ARG A 470 16.97 -18.20 25.14
N ALA A 471 18.15 -18.49 24.58
CA ALA A 471 19.26 -19.05 25.34
C ALA A 471 19.76 -18.06 26.41
N CYS A 472 19.92 -16.78 26.07
CA CYS A 472 20.27 -15.73 27.02
C CYS A 472 19.26 -15.65 28.18
N ALA A 473 17.96 -15.66 27.86
CA ALA A 473 16.90 -15.62 28.86
C ALA A 473 16.92 -16.84 29.79
N LEU A 474 17.14 -18.04 29.23
CA LEU A 474 17.25 -19.27 30.02
C LEU A 474 18.45 -19.24 30.98
N SER A 475 19.62 -18.83 30.50
CA SER A 475 20.81 -18.67 31.33
C SER A 475 20.58 -17.65 32.45
N GLY A 476 19.88 -16.55 32.17
CA GLY A 476 19.52 -15.56 33.18
C GLY A 476 18.53 -16.10 34.22
N ILE A 477 17.62 -17.00 33.86
CA ILE A 477 16.73 -17.67 34.84
C ILE A 477 17.56 -18.57 35.75
N GLN A 478 18.44 -19.40 35.18
CA GLN A 478 19.29 -20.32 35.92
C GLN A 478 20.24 -19.60 36.88
N PHE A 479 20.80 -18.46 36.46
CA PHE A 479 21.66 -17.65 37.31
C PHE A 479 20.95 -17.11 38.54
N VAL A 480 19.72 -16.57 38.38
CA VAL A 480 18.95 -16.04 39.50
C VAL A 480 18.45 -17.14 40.44
N ASP A 481 18.22 -18.35 39.93
CA ASP A 481 17.76 -19.50 40.72
C ASP A 481 18.89 -20.23 41.45
N GLY A 482 20.11 -20.26 40.90
CA GLY A 482 21.27 -20.87 41.55
C GLY A 482 21.82 -20.06 42.74
N ASP A 483 21.46 -18.79 42.84
CA ASP A 483 21.94 -17.85 43.86
C ASP A 483 21.03 -17.79 45.11
N THR A 484 20.03 -18.69 45.20
CA THR A 484 19.18 -18.86 46.41
C THR A 484 19.59 -20.04 47.29
N ASP A 485 20.49 -20.90 46.82
CA ASP A 485 21.00 -22.08 47.56
C ASP A 485 22.41 -21.89 48.16
N ARG A 486 22.96 -20.68 48.08
CA ARG A 486 24.18 -20.23 48.78
C ARG A 486 23.84 -19.10 49.73
#